data_AF-A0A5P9JR95-F1
#
_entry.id   AF-A0A5P9JR95-F1
#
_cell.length_a   1.000
_cell.length_b   1.000
_cell.length_c   1.000
_cell.angle_alpha   90.00
_cell.angle_beta   90.00
_cell.angle_gamma   90.00
#
_symmetry.space_group_name_H-M   'P 1'
#
loop_
_entity.id
_entity.type
_entity.pdbx_description
1 polymer ?
#
loop_
_entity_poly.entity_id
_entity_poly.type
_entity_poly.pdbx_seq_one_letter_code
_entity_poly.pdbx_strand_id
1 'polypeptide(L)'
;MRSSLWIVTATVAAALSLGACSSARFGGAPIRSAAAAPANPPPVEAVPSGPVTSAPLPPLEGQPLPPVAGAPMSGMPGAAAPGTEVAGLPPAAAPAPAATPAPASRTAMVGNWTATVAGGSCKVQLTSSPSLDLYRASATGCPSQDLSRIYAWDYRDGEVYLYQTGGAVAARLRGSPGSLSGVLAKSGAPISLSR
;
A
#
# COMPACT_ATOMS: atom_id res chain seq x y z
N MET A 1 -34.84 0.48 -65.56
CA MET A 1 -35.72 -0.02 -64.47
C MET A 1 -35.05 -1.06 -63.55
N ARG A 2 -34.13 -1.92 -64.03
CA ARG A 2 -33.47 -2.96 -63.20
C ARG A 2 -32.55 -2.42 -62.08
N SER A 3 -31.88 -1.28 -62.26
CA SER A 3 -30.94 -0.75 -61.24
C SER A 3 -31.62 -0.14 -60.00
N SER A 4 -32.88 0.30 -60.11
CA SER A 4 -33.63 0.86 -58.97
C SER A 4 -34.01 -0.24 -57.96
N LEU A 5 -34.31 -1.45 -58.45
CA LEU A 5 -34.63 -2.60 -57.60
C LEU A 5 -33.42 -3.03 -56.75
N TRP A 6 -32.21 -2.97 -57.29
CA TRP A 6 -30.99 -3.38 -56.59
C TRP A 6 -30.63 -2.44 -55.43
N ILE A 7 -30.85 -1.13 -55.59
CA ILE A 7 -30.55 -0.12 -54.57
C ILE A 7 -31.56 -0.21 -53.41
N VAL A 8 -32.84 -0.47 -53.70
CA VAL A 8 -33.87 -0.69 -52.67
C VAL A 8 -33.61 -1.98 -51.88
N THR A 9 -33.14 -3.05 -52.55
CA THR A 9 -32.86 -4.32 -51.87
C THR A 9 -31.65 -4.21 -50.92
N ALA A 10 -30.61 -3.48 -51.32
CA ALA A 10 -29.42 -3.26 -50.50
C ALA A 10 -29.70 -2.39 -49.26
N THR A 11 -30.60 -1.40 -49.37
CA THR A 11 -30.97 -0.53 -48.24
C THR A 11 -31.87 -1.24 -47.22
N VAL A 12 -32.76 -2.14 -47.66
CA VAL A 12 -33.56 -2.97 -46.74
C VAL A 12 -32.67 -3.94 -45.94
N ALA A 13 -31.65 -4.53 -46.56
CA ALA A 13 -30.74 -5.46 -45.88
C ALA A 13 -29.88 -4.77 -44.80
N ALA A 14 -29.48 -3.51 -45.00
CA ALA A 14 -28.70 -2.77 -44.01
C ALA A 14 -29.53 -2.41 -42.76
N ALA A 15 -30.81 -2.08 -42.91
CA ALA A 15 -31.69 -1.72 -41.81
C ALA A 15 -32.03 -2.89 -40.86
N LEU A 16 -31.96 -4.13 -41.34
CA LEU A 16 -32.25 -5.33 -40.54
C LEU A 16 -31.09 -5.76 -39.61
N SER A 17 -29.90 -5.18 -39.73
CA SER A 17 -28.71 -5.58 -38.95
C SER A 17 -28.56 -4.89 -37.58
N LEU A 18 -29.38 -3.88 -37.28
CA LEU A 18 -29.29 -3.10 -36.03
C LEU A 18 -30.11 -3.66 -34.85
N GLY A 19 -30.79 -4.80 -35.01
CA GLY A 19 -31.68 -5.38 -33.98
C GLY A 19 -31.09 -6.45 -33.07
N ALA A 20 -29.84 -6.89 -33.27
CA ALA A 20 -29.28 -8.07 -32.60
C ALA A 20 -28.46 -7.79 -31.33
N CYS A 21 -28.58 -6.59 -30.74
CA CYS A 21 -28.08 -6.29 -29.39
C CYS A 21 -29.23 -6.07 -28.40
N SER A 22 -30.30 -6.88 -28.48
CA SER A 22 -31.28 -6.98 -27.39
C SER A 22 -30.74 -7.97 -26.35
N SER A 23 -30.22 -7.41 -25.25
CA SER A 23 -29.88 -8.17 -24.05
C SER A 23 -31.09 -8.97 -23.59
N ALA A 24 -30.91 -10.28 -23.41
CA ALA A 24 -31.86 -11.19 -22.78
C ALA A 24 -32.10 -10.82 -21.30
N ARG A 25 -32.83 -9.73 -21.05
CA ARG A 25 -33.13 -9.21 -19.71
C ARG A 25 -34.63 -9.12 -19.42
N PHE A 26 -35.52 -9.44 -20.36
CA PHE A 26 -36.97 -9.43 -20.12
C PHE A 26 -37.66 -10.60 -20.83
N GLY A 27 -37.98 -11.65 -20.07
CA GLY A 27 -38.79 -12.77 -20.57
C GLY A 27 -38.63 -14.07 -19.80
N GLY A 28 -38.84 -14.05 -18.48
CA GLY A 28 -38.92 -15.26 -17.66
C GLY A 28 -40.00 -15.10 -16.59
N ALA A 29 -40.98 -15.99 -16.60
CA ALA A 29 -42.22 -16.00 -15.82
C ALA A 29 -42.05 -15.84 -14.28
N PRO A 30 -43.10 -15.41 -13.55
CA PRO A 30 -43.04 -15.20 -12.12
C PRO A 30 -43.08 -16.53 -11.36
N ILE A 31 -41.95 -16.93 -10.76
CA ILE A 31 -41.95 -18.01 -9.77
C ILE A 31 -42.19 -17.40 -8.39
N ARG A 32 -43.41 -17.60 -7.91
CA ARG A 32 -43.77 -17.45 -6.50
C ARG A 32 -43.13 -18.58 -5.69
N SER A 33 -42.49 -18.16 -4.60
CA SER A 33 -42.44 -18.80 -3.28
C SER A 33 -41.22 -19.65 -2.90
N ALA A 34 -40.65 -19.19 -1.79
CA ALA A 34 -40.15 -19.94 -0.64
C ALA A 34 -38.83 -20.71 -0.80
N ALA A 35 -37.76 -20.19 -0.20
CA ALA A 35 -37.22 -20.75 1.06
C ALA A 35 -35.92 -20.03 1.47
N ALA A 36 -35.88 -19.63 2.75
CA ALA A 36 -34.72 -19.54 3.62
C ALA A 36 -33.45 -18.83 3.09
N ALA A 37 -33.28 -17.58 3.51
CA ALA A 37 -31.96 -16.99 3.65
C ALA A 37 -31.16 -17.75 4.73
N PRO A 38 -29.92 -18.21 4.47
CA PRO A 38 -28.96 -18.46 5.53
C PRO A 38 -28.46 -17.11 6.05
N ALA A 39 -28.50 -17.00 7.37
CA ALA A 39 -28.17 -15.86 8.18
C ALA A 39 -26.87 -15.14 7.78
N ASN A 40 -26.95 -13.81 7.91
CA ASN A 40 -25.85 -12.92 8.23
C ASN A 40 -24.85 -13.61 9.20
N PRO A 41 -23.54 -13.71 8.90
CA PRO A 41 -22.58 -14.20 9.88
C PRO A 41 -22.65 -13.30 11.13
N PRO A 42 -22.70 -13.88 12.35
CA PRO A 42 -22.72 -13.06 13.56
C PRO A 42 -21.47 -12.17 13.58
N PRO A 43 -21.58 -10.91 14.04
CA PRO A 43 -20.43 -10.06 14.26
C PRO A 43 -19.43 -10.78 15.16
N VAL A 44 -18.21 -10.99 14.65
CA VAL A 44 -17.12 -11.54 15.46
C VAL A 44 -16.76 -10.53 16.55
N GLU A 45 -16.87 -10.94 17.81
CA GLU A 45 -16.42 -10.14 18.95
C GLU A 45 -14.92 -9.86 18.85
N ALA A 46 -14.53 -8.64 19.15
CA ALA A 46 -13.13 -8.26 19.22
C ALA A 46 -12.44 -9.06 20.34
N VAL A 47 -11.47 -9.90 19.97
CA VAL A 47 -10.60 -10.57 20.94
C VAL A 47 -9.63 -9.53 21.50
N PRO A 48 -9.63 -9.25 22.82
CA PRO A 48 -8.68 -8.31 23.40
C PRO A 48 -7.28 -8.94 23.39
N SER A 49 -6.35 -8.32 22.66
CA SER A 49 -4.93 -8.62 22.80
C SER A 49 -4.49 -8.25 24.21
N GLY A 50 -4.08 -9.23 25.02
CA GLY A 50 -3.56 -9.02 26.36
C GLY A 50 -2.30 -8.14 26.37
N PRO A 51 -1.96 -7.50 27.51
CA PRO A 51 -0.81 -6.61 27.59
C PRO A 51 0.50 -7.37 27.40
N VAL A 52 1.36 -6.87 26.51
CA VAL A 52 2.73 -7.36 26.34
C VAL A 52 3.58 -6.75 27.45
N THR A 53 4.04 -7.58 28.38
CA THR A 53 5.00 -7.17 29.41
C THR A 53 6.43 -7.38 28.90
N SER A 54 7.21 -6.31 28.83
CA SER A 54 8.65 -6.36 28.60
C SER A 54 9.37 -6.17 29.94
N ALA A 55 9.92 -7.26 30.47
CA ALA A 55 10.84 -7.19 31.60
C ALA A 55 12.26 -6.84 31.08
N PRO A 56 12.93 -5.80 31.61
CA PRO A 56 14.32 -5.51 31.29
C PRO A 56 15.23 -6.66 31.74
N LEU A 57 16.09 -7.14 30.85
CA LEU A 57 17.16 -8.07 31.19
C LEU A 57 18.18 -7.36 32.10
N PRO A 58 18.69 -8.02 33.15
CA PRO A 58 19.65 -7.41 34.07
C PRO A 58 20.95 -7.03 33.33
N PRO A 59 21.52 -5.83 33.56
CA PRO A 59 22.81 -5.44 32.99
C PRO A 59 23.92 -6.37 33.45
N LEU A 60 24.68 -6.92 32.50
CA LEU A 60 25.95 -7.57 32.79
C LEU A 60 27.00 -6.48 33.04
N GLU A 61 27.22 -6.12 34.30
CA GLU A 61 28.31 -5.22 34.70
C GLU A 61 29.65 -5.96 34.61
N GLY A 62 30.23 -5.95 33.42
CA GLY A 62 31.58 -6.43 33.13
C GLY A 62 32.64 -5.34 33.32
N GLN A 63 33.56 -5.62 34.25
CA GLN A 63 35.01 -5.49 34.14
C GLN A 63 35.65 -4.10 33.78
N PRO A 64 36.49 -3.52 34.64
CA PRO A 64 37.20 -2.26 34.36
C PRO A 64 38.36 -2.45 33.36
N LEU A 65 38.43 -1.57 32.34
CA LEU A 65 39.58 -1.41 31.44
C LEU A 65 40.55 -0.34 31.99
N PRO A 66 41.88 -0.45 31.82
CA PRO A 66 42.88 0.45 32.42
C PRO A 66 42.99 1.82 31.69
N PRO A 67 43.45 2.89 32.39
CA PRO A 67 43.44 4.26 31.88
C PRO A 67 44.60 4.58 30.92
N VAL A 68 44.32 5.35 29.86
CA VAL A 68 45.35 5.98 28.99
C VAL A 68 45.74 7.35 29.54
N ALA A 69 47.04 7.62 29.58
CA ALA A 69 47.65 8.83 30.14
C ALA A 69 47.61 10.01 29.14
N GLY A 70 47.31 11.21 29.64
CA GLY A 70 47.48 12.46 28.90
C GLY A 70 46.67 13.64 29.45
N ALA A 71 47.20 14.34 30.46
CA ALA A 71 46.71 15.66 30.89
C ALA A 71 47.29 16.78 29.96
N PRO A 72 46.74 18.01 29.98
CA PRO A 72 47.13 18.92 31.05
C PRO A 72 45.98 19.68 31.75
N MET A 73 46.30 20.00 32.99
CA MET A 73 45.63 20.85 33.97
C MET A 73 45.41 22.29 33.50
N SER A 74 44.38 22.98 34.00
CA SER A 74 44.49 24.27 34.73
C SER A 74 43.12 24.92 34.97
N GLY A 75 42.81 25.26 36.22
CA GLY A 75 41.79 26.27 36.56
C GLY A 75 40.87 25.95 37.74
N MET A 76 41.39 25.85 38.96
CA MET A 76 40.63 26.17 40.19
C MET A 76 40.93 27.65 40.54
N PRO A 77 40.08 28.43 41.26
CA PRO A 77 39.72 28.11 42.65
C PRO A 77 38.30 28.55 43.09
N GLY A 78 37.75 27.95 44.15
CA GLY A 78 36.61 28.58 44.83
C GLY A 78 35.87 27.74 45.87
N ALA A 79 36.40 27.76 47.10
CA ALA A 79 35.70 27.73 48.39
C ALA A 79 34.78 26.54 48.77
N ALA A 80 35.19 25.87 49.85
CA ALA A 80 34.36 24.98 50.66
C ALA A 80 33.40 25.76 51.58
N ALA A 81 32.16 25.27 51.74
CA ALA A 81 31.45 25.28 53.02
C ALA A 81 30.29 24.24 52.97
N PRO A 82 29.90 23.64 54.12
CA PRO A 82 29.03 22.47 54.19
C PRO A 82 27.57 22.82 54.50
N GLY A 83 26.66 21.93 54.08
CA GLY A 83 25.33 21.77 54.68
C GLY A 83 24.21 22.61 54.07
N THR A 84 23.44 21.97 53.18
CA THR A 84 21.97 22.09 53.11
C THR A 84 21.44 20.86 52.37
N GLU A 85 20.78 19.95 53.09
CA GLU A 85 19.91 18.93 52.50
C GLU A 85 18.85 19.62 51.64
N VAL A 86 18.92 19.39 50.34
CA VAL A 86 17.81 19.61 49.42
C VAL A 86 17.52 18.25 48.80
N ALA A 87 16.36 17.70 49.12
CA ALA A 87 15.81 16.51 48.48
C ALA A 87 15.81 16.74 46.96
N GLY A 88 16.76 16.11 46.27
CA GLY A 88 16.88 16.15 44.82
C GLY A 88 15.67 15.47 44.21
N LEU A 89 14.80 16.27 43.59
CA LEU A 89 13.85 15.78 42.61
C LEU A 89 14.62 14.95 41.56
N PRO A 90 14.14 13.76 41.16
CA PRO A 90 14.82 12.95 40.17
C PRO A 90 15.00 13.75 38.87
N PRO A 91 16.16 13.62 38.18
CA PRO A 91 16.38 14.30 36.92
C PRO A 91 15.25 13.95 35.94
N ALA A 92 14.75 14.97 35.23
CA ALA A 92 13.76 14.80 34.18
C ALA A 92 14.17 13.66 33.25
N ALA A 93 13.26 12.69 33.08
CA ALA A 93 13.47 11.53 32.23
C ALA A 93 13.94 11.99 30.85
N ALA A 94 15.06 11.41 30.39
CA ALA A 94 15.56 11.60 29.04
C ALA A 94 14.43 11.27 28.03
N PRO A 95 14.33 11.98 26.89
CA PRO A 95 13.35 11.66 25.86
C PRO A 95 13.50 10.19 25.47
N ALA A 96 12.41 9.42 25.55
CA ALA A 96 12.40 8.04 25.12
C ALA A 96 12.90 7.95 23.65
N PRO A 97 13.69 6.93 23.29
CA PRO A 97 14.09 6.72 21.91
C PRO A 97 12.84 6.69 21.02
N ALA A 98 12.84 7.47 19.94
CA ALA A 98 11.77 7.47 18.97
C ALA A 98 11.50 6.03 18.52
N ALA A 99 10.26 5.57 18.67
CA ALA A 99 9.86 4.22 18.29
C ALA A 99 10.25 3.97 16.82
N THR A 100 11.01 2.91 16.57
CA THR A 100 11.37 2.49 15.21
C THR A 100 10.08 2.30 14.42
N PRO A 101 9.91 2.91 13.23
CA PRO A 101 8.71 2.72 12.42
C PRO A 101 8.49 1.23 12.18
N ALA A 102 7.29 0.74 12.50
CA ALA A 102 6.93 -0.63 12.22
C ALA A 102 7.13 -0.92 10.72
N PRO A 103 7.66 -2.10 10.35
CA PRO A 103 7.81 -2.47 8.94
C PRO A 103 6.45 -2.38 8.26
N ALA A 104 6.40 -1.71 7.11
CA ALA A 104 5.18 -1.59 6.35
C ALA A 104 4.65 -2.99 6.01
N SER A 105 3.38 -3.24 6.27
CA SER A 105 2.74 -4.50 5.93
C SER A 105 2.12 -4.41 4.53
N ARG A 106 1.90 -5.56 3.89
CA ARG A 106 1.19 -5.62 2.60
C ARG A 106 -0.14 -4.86 2.66
N THR A 107 -0.92 -5.06 3.73
CA THR A 107 -2.21 -4.40 3.94
C THR A 107 -2.09 -2.88 4.01
N ALA A 108 -0.95 -2.35 4.48
CA ALA A 108 -0.71 -0.90 4.51
C ALA A 108 -0.59 -0.29 3.10
N MET A 109 -0.18 -1.08 2.10
CA MET A 109 -0.05 -0.62 0.71
C MET A 109 -1.37 -0.57 -0.06
N VAL A 110 -2.42 -1.22 0.46
CA VAL A 110 -3.76 -1.21 -0.13
C VAL A 110 -4.35 0.19 -0.09
N GLY A 111 -4.93 0.64 -1.20
CA GLY A 111 -5.59 1.94 -1.30
C GLY A 111 -5.58 2.54 -2.70
N ASN A 112 -6.11 3.76 -2.77
CA ASN A 112 -6.04 4.61 -3.94
C ASN A 112 -4.72 5.38 -3.94
N TRP A 113 -4.05 5.41 -5.08
CA TRP A 113 -2.78 6.08 -5.27
C TRP A 113 -2.84 6.97 -6.49
N THR A 114 -2.10 8.07 -6.42
CA THR A 114 -1.83 8.96 -7.56
C THR A 114 -0.40 8.68 -8.00
N ALA A 115 -0.23 8.06 -9.17
CA ALA A 115 1.06 7.81 -9.76
C ALA A 115 1.47 8.99 -10.64
N THR A 116 2.68 9.49 -10.45
CA THR A 116 3.31 10.53 -11.26
C THR A 116 4.48 9.92 -12.01
N VAL A 117 4.51 10.12 -13.32
CA VAL A 117 5.51 9.57 -14.24
C VAL A 117 5.95 10.67 -15.20
N ALA A 118 7.11 10.49 -15.85
CA ALA A 118 7.49 11.28 -17.01
C ALA A 118 6.37 11.24 -18.07
N GLY A 119 5.62 12.34 -18.20
CA GLY A 119 4.50 12.48 -19.12
C GLY A 119 3.13 12.71 -18.49
N GLY A 120 2.98 12.63 -17.16
CA GLY A 120 1.73 13.01 -16.49
C GLY A 120 1.46 12.25 -15.19
N SER A 121 0.22 12.36 -14.71
CA SER A 121 -0.26 11.65 -13.52
C SER A 121 -1.44 10.74 -13.85
N CYS A 122 -1.61 9.67 -13.07
CA CYS A 122 -2.72 8.74 -13.20
C CYS A 122 -3.14 8.13 -11.87
N LYS A 123 -4.30 7.48 -11.84
CA LYS A 123 -4.82 6.82 -10.63
C LYS A 123 -4.49 5.33 -10.66
N VAL A 124 -4.03 4.81 -9.53
CA VAL A 124 -3.73 3.38 -9.34
C VAL A 124 -4.45 2.90 -8.08
N GLN A 125 -5.21 1.81 -8.17
CA GLN A 125 -5.78 1.11 -7.02
C GLN A 125 -4.98 -0.14 -6.74
N LEU A 126 -4.55 -0.27 -5.49
CA LEU A 126 -4.03 -1.51 -4.94
C LEU A 126 -5.10 -2.09 -4.03
N THR A 127 -5.52 -3.33 -4.26
CA THR A 127 -6.58 -4.01 -3.48
C THR A 127 -6.08 -5.34 -2.94
N SER A 128 -6.60 -5.78 -1.80
CA SER A 128 -6.27 -7.09 -1.21
C SER A 128 -7.04 -8.27 -1.84
N SER A 129 -7.78 -8.03 -2.93
CA SER A 129 -8.51 -9.09 -3.64
C SER A 129 -7.55 -10.01 -4.40
N PRO A 130 -7.68 -11.34 -4.29
CA PRO A 130 -6.78 -12.29 -4.95
C PRO A 130 -6.94 -12.27 -6.48
N SER A 131 -5.84 -12.54 -7.19
CA SER A 131 -5.70 -12.32 -8.63
C SER A 131 -4.55 -13.17 -9.22
N LEU A 132 -4.84 -14.39 -9.68
CA LEU A 132 -3.84 -15.34 -10.24
C LEU A 132 -2.55 -15.41 -9.39
N ASP A 133 -2.69 -15.80 -8.12
CA ASP A 133 -1.61 -15.90 -7.10
C ASP A 133 -1.10 -14.55 -6.53
N LEU A 134 -1.50 -13.43 -7.11
CA LEU A 134 -1.12 -12.08 -6.68
C LEU A 134 -2.35 -11.32 -6.16
N TYR A 135 -2.18 -10.03 -5.85
CA TYR A 135 -3.27 -9.15 -5.45
C TYR A 135 -3.72 -8.27 -6.61
N ARG A 136 -5.00 -7.93 -6.67
CA ARG A 136 -5.55 -7.13 -7.78
C ARG A 136 -5.06 -5.69 -7.70
N ALA A 137 -4.55 -5.19 -8.82
CA ALA A 137 -4.26 -3.79 -9.06
C ALA A 137 -5.02 -3.30 -10.30
N SER A 138 -5.37 -2.02 -10.32
CA SER A 138 -5.91 -1.37 -11.51
C SER A 138 -5.33 0.02 -11.67
N ALA A 139 -5.20 0.47 -12.92
CA ALA A 139 -4.66 1.77 -13.26
C ALA A 139 -5.58 2.46 -14.27
N THR A 140 -5.83 3.76 -14.07
CA THR A 140 -6.77 4.54 -14.88
C THR A 140 -6.11 5.85 -15.29
N GLY A 141 -6.14 6.13 -16.60
CA GLY A 141 -5.61 7.37 -17.18
C GLY A 141 -4.08 7.44 -17.23
N CYS A 142 -3.38 6.30 -17.22
CA CYS A 142 -1.91 6.31 -17.23
C CYS A 142 -1.33 6.63 -18.61
N PRO A 143 -0.39 7.60 -18.69
CA PRO A 143 0.27 7.95 -19.95
C PRO A 143 1.24 6.85 -20.41
N SER A 144 1.79 6.06 -19.49
CA SER A 144 2.68 4.95 -19.82
C SER A 144 1.92 3.66 -20.11
N GLN A 145 2.26 3.03 -21.24
CA GLN A 145 1.62 1.78 -21.66
C GLN A 145 1.89 0.60 -20.71
N ASP A 146 3.00 0.64 -19.98
CA ASP A 146 3.32 -0.37 -18.97
C ASP A 146 2.41 -0.26 -17.74
N LEU A 147 2.04 0.96 -17.32
CA LEU A 147 1.12 1.15 -16.19
C LEU A 147 -0.32 0.89 -16.59
N SER A 148 -0.72 1.26 -17.81
CA SER A 148 -2.10 1.06 -18.27
C SER A 148 -2.51 -0.41 -18.39
N ARG A 149 -1.53 -1.32 -18.46
CA ARG A 149 -1.73 -2.78 -18.51
C ARG A 149 -1.57 -3.48 -17.17
N ILE A 150 -1.43 -2.74 -16.07
CA ILE A 150 -1.31 -3.35 -14.75
C ILE A 150 -2.61 -4.05 -14.37
N TYR A 151 -2.46 -5.27 -13.85
CA TYR A 151 -3.56 -6.12 -13.41
C TYR A 151 -3.34 -6.64 -11.98
N ALA A 152 -2.08 -6.82 -11.57
CA ALA A 152 -1.76 -7.39 -10.29
C ALA A 152 -0.61 -6.66 -9.59
N TRP A 153 -0.52 -6.84 -8.28
CA TRP A 153 0.57 -6.34 -7.45
C TRP A 153 0.92 -7.35 -6.37
N ASP A 154 2.11 -7.21 -5.81
CA ASP A 154 2.55 -7.94 -4.62
C ASP A 154 3.46 -7.06 -3.77
N TYR A 155 3.56 -7.43 -2.50
CA TYR A 155 4.46 -6.81 -1.54
C TYR A 155 5.38 -7.88 -0.96
N ARG A 156 6.67 -7.73 -1.24
CA ARG A 156 7.74 -8.63 -0.76
C ARG A 156 9.00 -7.82 -0.46
N ASP A 157 9.72 -8.18 0.58
CA ASP A 157 11.03 -7.61 0.93
C ASP A 157 11.05 -6.07 1.06
N GLY A 158 9.92 -5.46 1.46
CA GLY A 158 9.81 -4.01 1.58
C GLY A 158 9.45 -3.28 0.28
N GLU A 159 9.19 -4.00 -0.82
CA GLU A 159 8.85 -3.43 -2.12
C GLU A 159 7.47 -3.83 -2.60
N VAL A 160 6.83 -2.90 -3.31
CA VAL A 160 5.64 -3.13 -4.10
C VAL A 160 6.06 -3.43 -5.54
N TYR A 161 5.70 -4.61 -6.01
CA TYR A 161 5.87 -5.04 -7.39
C TYR A 161 4.54 -4.88 -8.12
N LEU A 162 4.52 -4.14 -9.23
CA LEU A 162 3.37 -4.02 -10.11
C LEU A 162 3.56 -4.94 -11.32
N TYR A 163 2.51 -5.68 -11.69
CA TYR A 163 2.52 -6.68 -12.75
C TYR A 163 1.54 -6.32 -13.87
N GLN A 164 1.99 -6.49 -15.10
CA GLN A 164 1.18 -6.35 -16.31
C GLN A 164 0.39 -7.62 -16.59
N THR A 165 -0.64 -7.48 -17.43
CA THR A 165 -1.28 -8.61 -18.11
C THR A 165 -0.21 -9.44 -18.85
N GLY A 166 -0.08 -10.72 -18.48
CA GLY A 166 0.97 -11.62 -18.98
C GLY A 166 2.13 -11.88 -18.00
N GLY A 167 2.10 -11.31 -16.79
CA GLY A 167 3.02 -11.65 -15.70
C GLY A 167 4.36 -10.89 -15.71
N ALA A 168 4.57 -9.99 -16.68
CA ALA A 168 5.76 -9.13 -16.69
C ALA A 168 5.68 -8.06 -15.58
N VAL A 169 6.83 -7.71 -14.99
CA VAL A 169 6.91 -6.61 -14.01
C VAL A 169 6.78 -5.27 -14.75
N ALA A 170 5.81 -4.45 -14.35
CA ALA A 170 5.61 -3.09 -14.86
C ALA A 170 6.50 -2.07 -14.15
N ALA A 171 6.54 -2.13 -12.82
CA ALA A 171 7.31 -1.23 -11.99
C ALA A 171 7.66 -1.88 -10.65
N ARG A 172 8.73 -1.39 -10.05
CA ARG A 172 9.15 -1.75 -8.69
C ARG A 172 9.18 -0.47 -7.87
N LEU A 173 8.50 -0.48 -6.74
CA LEU A 173 8.28 0.68 -5.89
C LEU A 173 8.72 0.34 -4.47
N ARG A 174 9.41 1.25 -3.80
CA ARG A 174 9.73 1.17 -2.38
C ARG A 174 9.20 2.38 -1.64
N GLY A 175 8.98 2.23 -0.34
CA GLY A 175 8.61 3.34 0.53
C GLY A 175 7.61 2.94 1.59
N SER A 176 6.76 3.91 1.91
CA SER A 176 5.83 3.88 3.03
C SER A 176 4.39 3.92 2.53
N PRO A 177 3.39 3.55 3.35
CA PRO A 177 1.98 3.54 2.95
C PRO A 177 1.38 4.91 2.53
N GLY A 178 2.12 6.02 2.71
CA GLY A 178 1.75 7.35 2.20
C GLY A 178 2.53 7.80 0.96
N SER A 179 3.70 7.23 0.70
CA SER A 179 4.56 7.59 -0.44
C SER A 179 5.40 6.41 -0.89
N LEU A 180 5.28 6.09 -2.18
CA LEU A 180 6.02 5.03 -2.85
C LEU A 180 6.81 5.67 -3.98
N SER A 181 8.01 5.19 -4.23
CA SER A 181 8.88 5.69 -5.29
C SER A 181 9.67 4.56 -5.90
N GLY A 182 9.98 4.68 -7.19
CA GLY A 182 10.68 3.61 -7.88
C GLY A 182 10.82 3.88 -9.36
N VAL A 183 10.92 2.80 -10.12
CA VAL A 183 11.19 2.85 -11.56
C VAL A 183 10.30 1.90 -12.34
N LEU A 184 9.96 2.32 -13.56
CA LEU A 184 9.36 1.44 -14.55
C LEU A 184 10.38 0.42 -15.03
N ALA A 185 10.00 -0.86 -15.03
CA ALA A 185 10.93 -1.94 -15.33
C ALA A 185 11.39 -1.94 -16.79
N LYS A 186 10.58 -1.40 -17.71
CA LYS A 186 10.83 -1.46 -19.16
C LYS A 186 11.54 -0.21 -19.69
N SER A 187 11.13 0.97 -19.23
CA SER A 187 11.69 2.25 -19.67
C SER A 187 12.75 2.82 -18.71
N GLY A 188 12.85 2.31 -17.48
CA GLY A 188 13.71 2.87 -16.43
C GLY A 188 13.25 4.24 -15.93
N ALA A 189 12.13 4.77 -16.41
CA ALA A 189 11.64 6.09 -16.02
C ALA A 189 11.24 6.11 -14.54
N PRO A 190 11.53 7.22 -13.83
CA PRO A 190 11.13 7.36 -12.44
C PRO A 190 9.60 7.44 -12.32
N ILE A 191 9.09 6.82 -11.27
CA ILE A 191 7.69 6.84 -10.90
C ILE A 191 7.56 7.07 -9.39
N SER A 192 6.63 7.93 -9.01
CA SER A 192 6.25 8.16 -7.62
C SER A 192 4.75 7.97 -7.44
N LEU A 193 4.34 7.27 -6.40
CA LEU A 193 2.94 7.12 -6.00
C LEU A 193 2.73 7.84 -4.67
N SER A 194 1.70 8.69 -4.60
CA SER A 194 1.28 9.38 -3.38
C SER A 194 -0.22 9.17 -3.12
N ARG A 195 -0.60 9.14 -1.84
CA ARG A 195 -1.99 8.99 -1.42
C ARG A 195 -2.63 10.33 -1.11
#